data_AF-A0A418XNS0-F1
#
_entry.id   AF-A0A418XNS0-F1
#
_cell.length_a   1.000
_cell.length_b   1.000
_cell.length_c   1.000
_cell.angle_alpha   90.00
_cell.angle_beta   90.00
_cell.angle_gamma   90.00
#
_symmetry.space_group_name_H-M   'P 1'
#
loop_
_entity.id
_entity.type
_entity.pdbx_description
1 polymer ?
#
loop_
_entity_poly.entity_id
_entity_poly.type
_entity_poly.pdbx_seq_one_letter_code
_entity_poly.pdbx_strand_id
1 'polypeptide(L)'
;MRAARPLLFALLPLFASCQMFDEQPITPPASPVRLQGELSVSAGQLLFRPCQEQRRFVVNDSGHTGLLQEAAALLDGGKGPLFADLRGSLGTSQVAGADGQLNLSQLYRVQREGHGCDDPNFKRLTLRANGHEPDWSVSVSGKGLVLERPGQEAQALPYLEEQLPDGRFNLTSEANGQRLELWVAPQRCTDGMSGAVQYLFAELRLNGKTQRGCAYFGGARND
;
A
#
# COMPACT_ATOMS: atom_id res chain seq x y z
N MET A 1 14.71 -94.94 -21.19
CA MET A 1 16.03 -94.85 -20.52
C MET A 1 16.76 -93.70 -21.19
N ARG A 2 17.19 -92.59 -20.59
CA ARG A 2 17.59 -92.27 -19.21
C ARG A 2 17.18 -90.82 -18.89
N ALA A 3 16.94 -90.56 -17.61
CA ALA A 3 16.77 -89.24 -17.03
C ALA A 3 18.12 -88.55 -16.81
N ALA A 4 18.15 -87.21 -16.87
CA ALA A 4 18.91 -86.33 -15.96
C ALA A 4 18.61 -84.83 -16.25
N ARG A 5 18.01 -84.16 -15.27
CA ARG A 5 18.10 -82.70 -14.99
C ARG A 5 19.52 -82.39 -14.44
N PRO A 6 20.09 -81.16 -14.41
CA PRO A 6 19.55 -79.90 -13.83
C PRO A 6 19.96 -78.64 -14.66
N LEU A 7 19.68 -77.35 -14.38
CA LEU A 7 19.83 -76.55 -13.17
C LEU A 7 19.10 -75.19 -13.35
N LEU A 8 18.51 -74.67 -12.28
CA LEU A 8 18.02 -73.29 -12.16
C LEU A 8 19.17 -72.28 -12.20
N PHE A 9 18.95 -71.11 -12.80
CA PHE A 9 19.36 -69.84 -12.18
C PHE A 9 18.34 -68.75 -12.52
N ALA A 10 17.62 -68.34 -11.49
CA ALA A 10 16.81 -67.12 -11.47
C ALA A 10 17.74 -65.90 -11.39
N LEU A 11 17.47 -64.87 -12.17
CA LEU A 11 17.99 -63.51 -11.96
C LEU A 11 16.90 -62.51 -12.38
N LEU A 12 15.97 -62.29 -11.45
CA LEU A 12 15.16 -61.08 -11.40
C LEU A 12 16.06 -59.95 -10.87
N PRO A 13 16.26 -58.83 -11.60
CA PRO A 13 16.89 -57.67 -11.01
C PRO A 13 15.91 -57.04 -10.02
N LEU A 14 16.38 -56.96 -8.79
CA LEU A 14 15.75 -56.37 -7.64
C LEU A 14 15.89 -54.84 -7.67
N PHE A 15 14.75 -54.19 -7.43
CA PHE A 15 14.56 -52.96 -6.64
C PHE A 15 15.12 -51.60 -7.10
N ALA A 16 14.14 -50.68 -7.16
CA ALA A 16 14.15 -49.36 -6.54
C ALA A 16 14.98 -48.26 -7.22
N SER A 17 14.43 -47.72 -8.30
CA SER A 17 14.59 -46.30 -8.62
C SER A 17 13.78 -45.46 -7.62
N CYS A 18 14.34 -45.21 -6.43
CA CYS A 18 13.99 -44.00 -5.71
C CYS A 18 14.55 -42.82 -6.52
N GLN A 19 13.74 -42.26 -7.42
CA GLN A 19 14.02 -40.91 -7.89
C GLN A 19 13.84 -40.00 -6.67
N MET A 20 14.94 -39.65 -6.01
CA MET A 20 14.98 -38.45 -5.18
C MET A 20 14.72 -37.30 -6.15
N PHE A 21 13.47 -36.84 -6.19
CA PHE A 21 13.19 -35.49 -6.59
C PHE A 21 13.94 -34.61 -5.58
N ASP A 22 15.04 -34.01 -6.06
CA ASP A 22 15.67 -32.88 -5.40
C ASP A 22 14.69 -31.71 -5.56
N GLU A 23 13.64 -31.73 -4.74
CA GLU A 23 12.68 -30.64 -4.66
C GLU A 23 13.45 -29.51 -3.98
N GLN A 24 14.15 -28.71 -4.79
CA GLN A 24 14.75 -27.46 -4.34
C GLN A 24 13.70 -26.78 -3.49
N PRO A 25 13.97 -26.47 -2.20
CA PRO A 25 12.99 -25.82 -1.37
C PRO A 25 12.62 -24.52 -2.06
N ILE A 26 11.42 -24.50 -2.65
CA ILE A 26 10.83 -23.31 -3.23
C ILE A 26 10.59 -22.42 -2.03
N THR A 27 11.57 -21.57 -1.69
CA THR A 27 11.39 -20.58 -0.65
C THR A 27 10.25 -19.70 -1.16
N PRO A 28 9.05 -19.75 -0.54
CA PRO A 28 7.95 -18.99 -1.07
C PRO A 28 8.36 -17.51 -1.04
N PRO A 29 8.14 -16.75 -2.12
CA PRO A 29 8.46 -15.33 -2.12
C PRO A 29 7.77 -14.70 -0.91
N ALA A 30 8.52 -13.90 -0.16
CA ALA A 30 8.01 -13.25 1.05
C ALA A 30 6.72 -12.50 0.69
N SER A 31 5.65 -12.79 1.43
CA SER A 31 4.35 -12.17 1.19
C SER A 31 4.47 -10.65 1.32
N PRO A 32 3.89 -9.86 0.39
CA PRO A 32 3.92 -8.42 0.49
C PRO A 32 3.30 -7.93 1.79
N VAL A 33 3.96 -6.97 2.44
CA VAL A 33 3.49 -6.29 3.65
C VAL A 33 3.22 -4.82 3.33
N ARG A 34 2.21 -4.23 3.97
CA ARG A 34 1.96 -2.78 3.94
C ARG A 34 2.60 -2.15 5.18
N LEU A 35 3.45 -1.16 4.98
CA LEU A 35 4.23 -0.49 6.01
C LEU A 35 4.08 1.03 5.86
N GLN A 36 3.85 1.70 6.99
CA GLN A 36 4.01 3.15 7.10
C GLN A 36 5.39 3.46 7.65
N GLY A 37 5.98 4.58 7.25
CA GLY A 37 7.30 4.95 7.73
C GLY A 37 7.80 6.26 7.17
N GLU A 38 9.07 6.49 7.42
CA GLU A 38 9.80 7.68 7.02
C GLU A 38 10.81 7.35 5.91
N LEU A 39 10.85 8.18 4.88
CA LEU A 39 11.83 8.15 3.81
C LEU A 39 12.89 9.21 4.04
N SER A 40 14.15 8.81 3.88
CA SER A 40 15.30 9.69 3.94
C SER A 40 16.31 9.30 2.88
N VAL A 41 17.14 10.25 2.43
CA VAL A 41 18.23 9.96 1.51
C VAL A 41 19.54 9.88 2.28
N SER A 42 20.28 8.79 2.09
CA SER A 42 21.59 8.57 2.68
C SER A 42 22.51 7.91 1.66
N ALA A 43 23.71 8.46 1.47
CA ALA A 43 24.70 7.96 0.49
C ALA A 43 24.11 7.74 -0.93
N GLY A 44 23.21 8.63 -1.37
CA GLY A 44 22.54 8.54 -2.67
C GLY A 44 21.45 7.48 -2.78
N GLN A 45 21.09 6.83 -1.67
CA GLN A 45 20.05 5.81 -1.63
C GLN A 45 18.85 6.27 -0.80
N LEU A 46 17.66 5.86 -1.23
CA LEU A 46 16.43 6.08 -0.50
C LEU A 46 16.28 4.99 0.58
N LEU A 47 16.29 5.41 1.83
CA LEU A 47 16.10 4.57 3.00
C LEU A 47 14.70 4.76 3.57
N PHE A 48 14.01 3.65 3.80
CA PHE A 48 12.73 3.60 4.48
C PHE A 48 12.89 3.07 5.90
N ARG A 49 12.38 3.79 6.89
CA ARG A 49 12.32 3.37 8.28
C ARG A 49 10.85 3.22 8.69
N PRO A 50 10.35 2.00 8.97
CA PRO A 50 8.97 1.83 9.42
C PRO A 50 8.67 2.65 10.67
N CYS A 51 7.44 3.13 10.79
CA CYS A 51 6.99 3.88 11.96
C CYS A 51 7.22 3.05 13.23
N GLN A 52 7.73 3.71 14.28
CA GLN A 52 8.03 3.08 15.58
C GLN A 52 9.10 1.97 15.54
N GLU A 53 9.90 1.91 14.47
CA GLU A 53 11.03 0.99 14.34
C GLU A 53 12.36 1.71 14.14
N GLN A 54 13.45 1.00 14.46
CA GLN A 54 14.82 1.45 14.22
C GLN A 54 15.42 0.90 12.92
N ARG A 55 14.89 -0.23 12.43
CA ARG A 55 15.38 -0.89 11.22
C ARG A 55 15.19 0.00 10.00
N ARG A 56 16.16 -0.02 9.10
CA ARG A 56 16.17 0.76 7.86
C ARG A 56 16.29 -0.17 6.67
N PHE A 57 15.48 0.06 5.66
CA PHE A 57 15.46 -0.71 4.44
C PHE A 57 15.85 0.17 3.27
N VAL A 58 16.80 -0.27 2.45
CA VAL A 58 17.00 0.36 1.13
C VAL A 58 15.77 0.08 0.27
N VAL A 59 15.26 1.10 -0.40
CA VAL A 59 14.08 0.95 -1.26
C VAL A 59 14.49 0.58 -2.67
N ASN A 60 13.97 -0.54 -3.17
CA ASN A 60 14.04 -0.93 -4.57
C ASN A 60 12.64 -0.81 -5.18
N ASP A 61 12.45 0.11 -6.14
CA ASP A 61 11.14 0.38 -6.76
C ASP A 61 10.79 -0.65 -7.85
N SER A 62 10.62 -1.91 -7.43
CA SER A 62 10.30 -3.03 -8.33
C SER A 62 8.94 -2.92 -9.03
N GLY A 63 8.01 -2.16 -8.45
CA GLY A 63 6.67 -1.91 -8.99
C GLY A 63 6.59 -0.71 -9.93
N HIS A 64 7.71 -0.03 -10.22
CA HIS A 64 7.73 1.19 -11.03
C HIS A 64 6.76 2.26 -10.53
N THR A 65 6.68 2.43 -9.20
CA THR A 65 5.74 3.34 -8.54
C THR A 65 6.06 4.82 -8.74
N GLY A 66 7.30 5.13 -9.15
CA GLY A 66 7.79 6.50 -9.30
C GLY A 66 8.24 7.12 -7.99
N LEU A 67 8.30 6.35 -6.90
CA LEU A 67 8.60 6.88 -5.56
C LEU A 67 9.92 7.65 -5.51
N LEU A 68 10.95 7.20 -6.23
CA LEU A 68 12.26 7.87 -6.21
C LEU A 68 12.16 9.31 -6.73
N GLN A 69 11.41 9.53 -7.82
CA GLN A 69 11.22 10.84 -8.41
C GLN A 69 10.39 11.74 -7.48
N GLU A 70 9.30 11.21 -6.92
CA GLU A 70 8.44 11.98 -6.01
C GLU A 70 9.17 12.32 -4.70
N ALA A 71 9.94 11.37 -4.15
CA ALA A 71 10.73 11.62 -2.96
C ALA A 71 11.80 12.69 -3.22
N ALA A 72 12.48 12.65 -4.37
CA ALA A 72 13.45 13.69 -4.74
C ALA A 72 12.80 15.07 -4.84
N ALA A 73 11.65 15.17 -5.52
CA ALA A 73 10.92 16.44 -5.67
C ALA A 73 10.43 16.98 -4.32
N LEU A 74 9.89 16.12 -3.46
CA LEU A 74 9.42 16.51 -2.14
C LEU A 74 10.56 16.83 -1.18
N LEU A 75 11.73 16.18 -1.31
CA LEU A 75 12.94 16.45 -0.53
C LEU A 75 13.64 17.75 -0.91
N ASP A 76 13.48 18.22 -2.15
CA ASP A 76 14.07 19.47 -2.60
C ASP A 76 13.54 20.66 -1.78
N GLY A 77 14.45 21.51 -1.30
CA GLY A 77 14.12 22.66 -0.46
C GLY A 77 13.61 22.38 0.98
N GLY A 78 13.39 21.11 1.36
CA GLY A 78 12.82 20.72 2.65
C GLY A 78 13.81 20.07 3.63
N LYS A 79 13.61 20.30 4.93
CA LYS A 79 14.35 19.58 5.98
C LYS A 79 13.54 18.39 6.51
N GLY A 80 14.24 17.32 6.90
CA GLY A 80 13.63 16.17 7.54
C GLY A 80 13.07 15.11 6.57
N PRO A 81 12.68 13.95 7.12
CA PRO A 81 12.19 12.82 6.34
C PRO A 81 10.81 13.10 5.72
N LEU A 82 10.44 12.31 4.71
CA LEU A 82 9.07 12.26 4.18
C LEU A 82 8.30 11.14 4.85
N PHE A 83 7.01 11.32 5.09
CA PHE A 83 6.14 10.21 5.42
C PHE A 83 5.80 9.40 4.16
N ALA A 84 5.77 8.07 4.27
CA ALA A 84 5.28 7.19 3.22
C ALA A 84 4.46 6.01 3.74
N ASP A 85 3.53 5.55 2.90
CA ASP A 85 2.72 4.35 3.08
C ASP A 85 2.91 3.46 1.85
N LEU A 86 3.53 2.31 2.06
CA LEU A 86 4.15 1.48 1.01
C LEU A 86 3.69 0.03 1.16
N ARG A 87 3.58 -0.69 0.05
CA ARG A 87 3.47 -2.15 0.06
C ARG A 87 4.60 -2.78 -0.75
N GLY A 88 5.20 -3.84 -0.21
CA GLY A 88 6.29 -4.54 -0.85
C GLY A 88 6.74 -5.76 -0.07
N SER A 89 7.69 -6.51 -0.63
CA SER A 89 8.32 -7.64 0.06
C SER A 89 9.65 -7.24 0.70
N LEU A 90 9.92 -7.77 1.89
CA LEU A 90 11.18 -7.55 2.58
C LEU A 90 12.21 -8.61 2.15
N GLY A 91 13.44 -8.17 1.93
CA GLY A 91 14.56 -9.02 1.54
C GLY A 91 15.86 -8.60 2.19
N THR A 92 16.93 -9.33 1.87
CA THR A 92 18.29 -8.99 2.32
C THR A 92 18.87 -7.84 1.50
N SER A 93 19.81 -7.11 2.09
CA SER A 93 20.56 -6.05 1.41
C SER A 93 22.05 -6.18 1.68
N GLN A 94 22.87 -5.80 0.70
CA GLN A 94 24.32 -5.67 0.85
C GLN A 94 24.74 -4.20 1.06
N VAL A 95 23.78 -3.28 1.11
CA VAL A 95 24.03 -1.87 1.34
C VAL A 95 24.48 -1.63 2.78
N ALA A 96 25.62 -0.97 2.94
CA ALA A 96 26.10 -0.53 4.24
C ALA A 96 25.11 0.45 4.90
N GLY A 97 24.70 0.14 6.13
CA GLY A 97 23.76 0.98 6.90
C GLY A 97 22.28 0.69 6.66
N ALA A 98 21.95 -0.32 5.84
CA ALA A 98 20.60 -0.87 5.73
C ALA A 98 20.52 -2.24 6.40
N ASP A 99 19.46 -2.49 7.16
CA ASP A 99 19.17 -3.78 7.79
C ASP A 99 18.52 -4.77 6.80
N GLY A 100 18.09 -4.28 5.63
CA GLY A 100 17.48 -5.09 4.58
C GLY A 100 17.08 -4.25 3.36
N GLN A 101 16.32 -4.85 2.46
CA GLN A 101 15.75 -4.21 1.27
C GLN A 101 14.22 -4.31 1.30
N LEU A 102 13.55 -3.23 0.91
CA LEU A 102 12.12 -3.22 0.60
C LEU A 102 11.97 -3.23 -0.92
N ASN A 103 11.50 -4.35 -1.48
CA ASN A 103 11.07 -4.42 -2.88
C ASN A 103 9.66 -3.86 -2.98
N LEU A 104 9.58 -2.56 -3.27
CA LEU A 104 8.34 -1.81 -3.34
C LEU A 104 7.53 -2.27 -4.54
N SER A 105 6.27 -2.66 -4.29
CA SER A 105 5.31 -3.03 -5.33
C SER A 105 4.19 -2.01 -5.48
N GLN A 106 3.90 -1.21 -4.44
CA GLN A 106 2.83 -0.21 -4.48
C GLN A 106 3.10 0.95 -3.52
N LEU A 107 2.89 2.17 -4.03
CA LEU A 107 2.94 3.42 -3.27
C LEU A 107 1.50 3.87 -2.99
N TYR A 108 1.08 3.90 -1.73
CA TYR A 108 -0.22 4.46 -1.33
C TYR A 108 -0.17 5.96 -1.17
N ARG A 109 0.91 6.45 -0.54
CA ARG A 109 1.07 7.87 -0.22
C ARG A 109 2.53 8.21 0.06
N VAL A 110 2.95 9.40 -0.38
CA VAL A 110 4.18 10.05 0.08
C VAL A 110 3.90 11.54 0.28
N GLN A 111 4.31 12.09 1.42
CA GLN A 111 4.04 13.49 1.78
C GLN A 111 5.08 14.05 2.74
N ARG A 112 5.22 15.38 2.74
CA ARG A 112 6.09 16.11 3.67
C ARG A 112 5.39 16.51 4.96
N GLU A 113 4.15 16.97 4.85
CA GLU A 113 3.40 17.55 5.96
C GLU A 113 2.32 16.60 6.48
N GLY A 114 1.75 16.92 7.65
CA GLY A 114 0.70 16.14 8.30
C GLY A 114 1.22 15.18 9.39
N HIS A 115 0.31 14.44 10.01
CA HIS A 115 0.61 13.62 11.20
C HIS A 115 1.50 12.40 10.92
N GLY A 116 1.49 11.86 9.71
CA GLY A 116 2.35 10.75 9.31
C GLY A 116 2.32 9.57 10.30
N CYS A 117 3.50 9.20 10.84
CA CYS A 117 3.64 8.12 11.82
C CYS A 117 2.94 8.35 13.16
N ASP A 118 2.58 9.61 13.46
CA ASP A 118 1.96 10.00 14.72
C ASP A 118 0.43 10.14 14.61
N ASP A 119 -0.17 9.72 13.48
CA ASP A 119 -1.64 9.74 13.31
C ASP A 119 -2.32 8.68 14.21
N PRO A 120 -3.03 9.08 15.29
CA PRO A 120 -3.68 8.13 16.19
C PRO A 120 -4.92 7.48 15.57
N ASN A 121 -5.44 8.05 14.48
CA ASN A 121 -6.69 7.62 13.85
C ASN A 121 -6.46 6.66 12.68
N PHE A 122 -5.24 6.56 12.16
CA PHE A 122 -4.95 5.77 10.96
C PHE A 122 -5.50 4.35 11.02
N LYS A 123 -5.32 3.63 12.13
CA LYS A 123 -5.81 2.24 12.29
C LYS A 123 -7.32 2.07 12.16
N ARG A 124 -8.09 3.12 12.45
CA ARG A 124 -9.57 3.12 12.39
C ARG A 124 -10.10 3.75 11.10
N LEU A 125 -9.24 4.46 10.38
CA LEU A 125 -9.56 5.11 9.13
C LEU A 125 -9.69 4.04 8.03
N THR A 126 -10.78 4.09 7.28
CA THR A 126 -10.99 3.31 6.05
C THR A 126 -10.48 4.09 4.85
N LEU A 127 -10.82 5.38 4.77
CA LEU A 127 -10.48 6.27 3.67
C LEU A 127 -10.38 7.71 4.21
N ARG A 128 -9.40 8.47 3.73
CA ARG A 128 -9.41 9.94 3.80
C ARG A 128 -9.38 10.47 2.37
N ALA A 129 -10.17 11.50 2.11
CA ALA A 129 -10.15 12.28 0.88
C ALA A 129 -10.10 13.78 1.21
N ASN A 130 -9.40 14.57 0.40
CA ASN A 130 -9.32 16.02 0.56
C ASN A 130 -9.14 16.73 -0.78
N GLY A 131 -9.58 17.98 -0.87
CA GLY A 131 -9.34 18.87 -2.00
C GLY A 131 -9.25 20.32 -1.54
N HIS A 132 -8.82 21.22 -2.45
CA HIS A 132 -8.39 22.59 -2.11
C HIS A 132 -9.16 23.73 -2.82
N GLU A 133 -10.02 23.42 -3.79
CA GLU A 133 -10.76 24.45 -4.54
C GLU A 133 -12.25 24.10 -4.66
N PRO A 134 -13.07 24.39 -3.63
CA PRO A 134 -12.69 24.91 -2.32
C PRO A 134 -12.10 23.82 -1.40
N ASP A 135 -11.59 24.21 -0.23
CA ASP A 135 -11.10 23.26 0.75
C ASP A 135 -12.21 22.37 1.32
N TRP A 136 -11.96 21.07 1.34
CA TRP A 136 -12.81 20.07 1.99
C TRP A 136 -12.00 18.86 2.41
N SER A 137 -12.49 18.14 3.41
CA SER A 137 -11.97 16.81 3.72
C SER A 137 -13.06 15.87 4.21
N VAL A 138 -12.89 14.60 3.88
CA VAL A 138 -13.79 13.51 4.25
C VAL A 138 -12.96 12.42 4.92
N SER A 139 -13.31 12.08 6.16
CA SER A 139 -12.79 10.91 6.87
C SER A 139 -13.87 9.83 6.95
N VAL A 140 -13.54 8.60 6.58
CA VAL A 140 -14.45 7.46 6.60
C VAL A 140 -13.91 6.41 7.55
N SER A 141 -14.79 5.86 8.38
CA SER A 141 -14.50 4.77 9.31
C SER A 141 -15.71 3.85 9.46
N GLY A 142 -15.55 2.75 10.17
CA GLY A 142 -16.69 1.88 10.51
C GLY A 142 -17.81 2.55 11.33
N LYS A 143 -17.60 3.77 11.85
CA LYS A 143 -18.63 4.54 12.57
C LYS A 143 -19.42 5.51 11.68
N GLY A 144 -19.00 5.68 10.43
CA GLY A 144 -19.58 6.67 9.52
C GLY A 144 -18.52 7.55 8.87
N LEU A 145 -19.02 8.58 8.21
CA LEU A 145 -18.28 9.58 7.47
C LEU A 145 -18.29 10.91 8.22
N VAL A 146 -17.18 11.62 8.23
CA VAL A 146 -17.08 13.00 8.75
C VAL A 146 -16.66 13.91 7.61
N LEU A 147 -17.50 14.88 7.27
CA LEU A 147 -17.22 15.95 6.32
C LEU A 147 -16.78 17.21 7.08
N GLU A 148 -15.63 17.74 6.71
CA GLU A 148 -15.06 18.97 7.26
C GLU A 148 -14.84 19.98 6.13
N ARG A 149 -15.24 21.24 6.36
CA ARG A 149 -15.08 22.35 5.43
C ARG A 149 -14.73 23.62 6.22
N PRO A 150 -13.89 24.52 5.71
CA PRO A 150 -13.56 25.74 6.44
C PRO A 150 -14.80 26.56 6.79
N GLY A 151 -14.83 27.08 8.02
CA GLY A 151 -15.92 27.91 8.52
C GLY A 151 -17.24 27.17 8.76
N GLN A 152 -17.27 25.84 8.72
CA GLN A 152 -18.46 25.02 8.99
C GLN A 152 -18.17 24.01 10.09
N GLU A 153 -19.20 23.66 10.86
CA GLU A 153 -19.09 22.56 11.83
C GLU A 153 -18.86 21.23 11.11
N ALA A 154 -18.06 20.35 11.72
CA ALA A 154 -17.83 19.01 11.20
C ALA A 154 -19.15 18.22 11.18
N GLN A 155 -19.48 17.63 10.02
CA GLN A 155 -20.73 16.92 9.82
C GLN A 155 -20.49 15.42 9.82
N ALA A 156 -20.97 14.75 10.88
CA ALA A 156 -21.02 13.30 10.94
C ALA A 156 -22.24 12.78 10.16
N LEU A 157 -22.01 11.86 9.23
CA LEU A 157 -22.99 11.36 8.28
C LEU A 157 -22.91 9.82 8.20
N PRO A 158 -24.05 9.11 8.15
CA PRO A 158 -24.04 7.70 7.74
C PRO A 158 -23.64 7.61 6.26
N TYR A 159 -23.15 6.47 5.78
CA TYR A 159 -22.86 6.30 4.37
C TYR A 159 -23.23 4.90 3.87
N LEU A 160 -23.50 4.81 2.57
CA LEU A 160 -23.58 3.56 1.81
C LEU A 160 -22.37 3.52 0.86
N GLU A 161 -21.71 2.37 0.78
CA GLU A 161 -20.63 2.14 -0.18
C GLU A 161 -21.12 1.25 -1.32
N GLU A 162 -20.87 1.68 -2.55
CA GLU A 162 -21.09 0.90 -3.77
C GLU A 162 -19.75 0.64 -4.45
N GLN A 163 -19.45 -0.63 -4.69
CA GLN A 163 -18.25 -1.05 -5.40
C GLN A 163 -18.50 -1.02 -6.91
N LEU A 164 -17.52 -0.51 -7.66
CA LEU A 164 -17.57 -0.35 -9.10
C LEU A 164 -16.40 -1.14 -9.74
N PRO A 165 -16.45 -1.42 -11.05
CA PRO A 165 -15.33 -2.05 -11.74
C PRO A 165 -14.01 -1.26 -11.60
N ASP A 166 -12.89 -1.97 -11.75
CA ASP A 166 -11.53 -1.42 -11.74
C ASP A 166 -11.09 -0.81 -10.39
N GLY A 167 -11.63 -1.34 -9.28
CA GLY A 167 -11.30 -0.89 -7.93
C GLY A 167 -11.87 0.49 -7.58
N ARG A 168 -12.76 1.01 -8.42
CA ARG A 168 -13.52 2.25 -8.15
C ARG A 168 -14.62 1.96 -7.13
N PHE A 169 -15.03 2.98 -6.40
CA PHE A 169 -16.18 2.89 -5.53
C PHE A 169 -16.81 4.27 -5.30
N ASN A 170 -18.04 4.29 -4.81
CA ASN A 170 -18.77 5.49 -4.47
C ASN A 170 -19.29 5.39 -3.04
N LEU A 171 -19.15 6.46 -2.26
CA LEU A 171 -19.78 6.61 -0.95
C LEU A 171 -20.90 7.63 -1.03
N THR A 172 -22.12 7.25 -0.67
CA THR A 172 -23.28 8.15 -0.71
C THR A 172 -23.84 8.39 0.69
N SER A 173 -24.35 9.60 0.91
CA SER A 173 -25.06 9.98 2.14
C SER A 173 -26.13 11.01 1.84
N GLU A 174 -27.32 10.81 2.40
CA GLU A 174 -28.40 11.81 2.43
C GLU A 174 -28.86 12.00 3.88
N ALA A 175 -28.26 12.96 4.57
CA ALA A 175 -28.56 13.25 5.98
C ALA A 175 -28.27 14.73 6.29
N ASN A 176 -28.89 15.27 7.34
CA ASN A 176 -28.70 16.65 7.79
C ASN A 176 -28.90 17.70 6.68
N GLY A 177 -29.81 17.43 5.75
CA GLY A 177 -30.08 18.31 4.59
C GLY A 177 -28.95 18.40 3.57
N GLN A 178 -27.97 17.48 3.61
CA GLN A 178 -26.90 17.37 2.65
C GLN A 178 -27.05 16.08 1.84
N ARG A 179 -26.84 16.18 0.52
CA ARG A 179 -26.60 15.03 -0.35
C ARG A 179 -25.13 15.01 -0.73
N LEU A 180 -24.44 13.98 -0.27
CA LEU A 180 -23.02 13.74 -0.51
C LEU A 180 -22.84 12.49 -1.37
N GLU A 181 -22.02 12.61 -2.41
CA GLU A 181 -21.49 11.48 -3.16
C GLU A 181 -19.97 11.65 -3.24
N LEU A 182 -19.20 10.64 -2.85
CA LEU A 182 -17.74 10.63 -2.94
C LEU A 182 -17.31 9.50 -3.86
N TRP A 183 -16.95 9.86 -5.08
CA TRP A 183 -16.44 8.95 -6.09
C TRP A 183 -14.94 8.81 -5.95
N VAL A 184 -14.45 7.58 -5.86
CA VAL A 184 -13.04 7.28 -5.65
C VAL A 184 -12.55 6.30 -6.71
N ALA A 185 -11.37 6.58 -7.26
CA ALA A 185 -10.75 5.74 -8.28
C ALA A 185 -9.27 5.49 -8.00
N PRO A 186 -8.75 4.27 -8.28
CA PRO A 186 -7.31 3.99 -8.29
C PRO A 186 -6.61 4.76 -9.41
N GLN A 187 -6.22 5.98 -9.10
CA GLN A 187 -5.53 6.88 -10.02
C GLN A 187 -4.62 7.77 -9.20
N ARG A 188 -3.33 7.77 -9.56
CA ARG A 188 -2.33 8.65 -8.96
C ARG A 188 -2.84 10.10 -8.96
N CYS A 189 -2.77 10.73 -7.80
CA CYS A 189 -3.21 12.10 -7.56
C CYS A 189 -2.11 12.85 -6.81
N THR A 190 -1.74 14.03 -7.33
CA THR A 190 -0.81 14.94 -6.67
C THR A 190 -1.60 16.11 -6.12
N ASP A 191 -1.44 16.35 -4.82
CA ASP A 191 -2.04 17.47 -4.12
C ASP A 191 -1.35 18.77 -4.56
N GLY A 192 -2.11 19.69 -5.16
CA GLY A 192 -1.56 20.91 -5.75
C GLY A 192 -0.99 21.91 -4.74
N MET A 193 -1.37 21.80 -3.46
CA MET A 193 -0.91 22.71 -2.40
C MET A 193 0.36 22.20 -1.72
N SER A 194 0.43 20.90 -1.44
CA SER A 194 1.51 20.28 -0.66
C SER A 194 2.51 19.49 -1.50
N GLY A 195 2.18 19.18 -2.76
CA GLY A 195 2.93 18.24 -3.60
C GLY A 195 2.80 16.78 -3.17
N ALA A 196 2.01 16.48 -2.13
CA ALA A 196 1.80 15.11 -1.65
C ALA A 196 1.22 14.23 -2.77
N VAL A 197 1.74 13.02 -2.91
CA VAL A 197 1.27 12.06 -3.90
C VAL A 197 0.47 10.97 -3.20
N GLN A 198 -0.72 10.69 -3.71
CA GLN A 198 -1.64 9.69 -3.20
C GLN A 198 -2.10 8.76 -4.32
N TYR A 199 -2.43 7.51 -3.96
CA TYR A 199 -2.81 6.47 -4.91
C TYR A 199 -4.23 6.63 -5.48
N LEU A 200 -5.10 7.40 -4.82
CA LEU A 200 -6.49 7.54 -5.22
C LEU A 200 -6.79 8.98 -5.65
N PHE A 201 -7.60 9.10 -6.70
CA PHE A 201 -8.29 10.32 -7.07
C PHE A 201 -9.68 10.31 -6.44
N ALA A 202 -10.14 11.48 -5.99
CA ALA A 202 -11.45 11.65 -5.38
C ALA A 202 -12.24 12.80 -6.03
N GLU A 203 -13.53 12.56 -6.19
CA GLU A 203 -14.50 13.57 -6.61
C GLU A 203 -15.64 13.62 -5.60
N LEU A 204 -15.70 14.71 -4.84
CA LEU A 204 -16.80 15.01 -3.93
C LEU A 204 -17.88 15.78 -4.68
N ARG A 205 -19.10 15.23 -4.71
CA ARG A 205 -20.31 15.94 -5.14
C ARG A 205 -21.15 16.24 -3.92
N LEU A 206 -21.25 17.52 -3.59
CA LEU A 206 -22.05 17.99 -2.46
C LEU A 206 -23.20 18.86 -2.98
N ASN A 207 -24.44 18.39 -2.81
CA ASN A 207 -25.65 19.02 -3.34
C ASN A 207 -25.51 19.37 -4.83
N GLY A 208 -24.96 18.44 -5.62
CA GLY A 208 -24.73 18.60 -7.06
C GLY A 208 -23.50 19.42 -7.44
N LYS A 209 -22.74 19.98 -6.48
CA LYS A 209 -21.49 20.70 -6.76
C LYS A 209 -20.29 19.76 -6.67
N THR A 210 -19.58 19.63 -7.78
CA THR A 210 -18.40 18.77 -7.91
C THR A 210 -17.13 19.48 -7.47
N GLN A 211 -16.31 18.79 -6.67
CA GLN A 211 -15.03 19.25 -6.15
C GLN A 211 -14.03 18.09 -6.24
N ARG A 212 -12.83 18.37 -6.76
CA ARG A 212 -11.80 17.35 -7.01
C ARG A 212 -10.78 17.33 -5.89
N GLY A 213 -10.17 16.17 -5.70
CA GLY A 213 -9.22 15.96 -4.62
C GLY A 213 -8.44 14.66 -4.77
N CYS A 214 -7.58 14.40 -3.78
CA CYS A 214 -6.85 13.16 -3.65
C CYS A 214 -7.41 12.35 -2.48
N ALA A 215 -7.19 11.04 -2.49
CA ALA A 215 -7.53 10.17 -1.38
C ALA A 215 -6.48 9.08 -1.11
N TYR A 216 -6.53 8.55 0.11
CA TYR A 216 -5.73 7.40 0.53
C TYR A 216 -6.53 6.49 1.45
N PHE A 217 -6.26 5.19 1.37
CA PHE A 217 -6.81 4.21 2.29
C PHE A 217 -6.17 4.33 3.67
N GLY A 218 -6.98 4.26 4.72
CA GLY A 218 -6.47 4.14 6.08
C GLY A 218 -6.07 2.70 6.44
N GLY A 219 -5.73 2.47 7.71
CA GLY A 219 -5.28 1.17 8.20
C GLY A 219 -6.38 0.13 8.35
N ALA A 220 -7.66 0.54 8.33
CA ALA A 220 -8.80 -0.38 8.36
C ALA A 220 -9.12 -1.00 6.99
N ARG A 221 -8.44 -0.56 5.92
CA ARG A 221 -8.62 -1.08 4.56
C ARG A 221 -7.26 -1.40 3.94
N ASN A 222 -7.09 -2.62 3.45
CA ASN A 222 -5.81 -3.12 2.94
C ASN A 222 -5.88 -3.51 1.46
N ASP A 223 -6.64 -2.76 0.68
CA ASP A 223 -6.78 -2.96 -0.76
C ASP A 223 -5.52 -2.51 -1.50
#